data_AF-A0A9P1DH88-F1
#
_entry.id   AF-A0A9P1DH88-F1
#
_cell.length_a   1.000
_cell.length_b   1.000
_cell.length_c   1.000
_cell.angle_alpha   90.00
_cell.angle_beta   90.00
_cell.angle_gamma   90.00
#
_symmetry.space_group_name_H-M   'P 1'
#
loop_
_entity.id
_entity.type
_entity.pdbx_description
1 polymer ?
#
loop_
_entity_poly.entity_id
_entity_poly.type
_entity_poly.pdbx_seq_one_letter_code
_entity_poly.pdbx_strand_id
1 'polypeptide(L)'
;MHLPAGVQILWGSYRNVTAPVSAETSGWLPAYHGTWFYGLWSILHHGIFLESTDEGRGHEFSTPGVYVTRRFETAREYARPHQLFSDGTFYRCVVKVRYDPQEVRKQKSKGGDQVVVPSCAVVIEGVFFCANDPPMKGEERFEDWQDELEVIPYGIVPTATERLAAAPLEVAVPEAPVEAEVDAEAMPLFWRVDLPEVLKVLSQPGVLPSNFLPVVKPYVALLYLRGHLPEHRAASRCGMTLLQFRIAKQALEKLQGKQVAVKMTEFIIEENVACAVVELPKGVPCASKIPHLTLGTRENVPAQHACDVLEEILSQGRTEGITRIKLPKAKELLGILDIETSDSYAGRK
;
A
#
# COMPACT_ATOMS: atom_id res chain seq x y z
N MET A 1 -20.24 -6.88 -0.48
CA MET A 1 -20.90 -5.62 -0.12
C MET A 1 -21.97 -5.39 -1.17
N HIS A 2 -23.24 -5.60 -0.84
CA HIS A 2 -24.31 -5.05 -1.65
C HIS A 2 -24.45 -3.60 -1.20
N LEU A 3 -24.04 -2.69 -2.06
CA LEU A 3 -24.35 -1.27 -1.90
C LEU A 3 -25.87 -1.11 -1.99
N PRO A 4 -26.46 -0.09 -1.33
CA PRO A 4 -27.86 0.24 -1.54
C PRO A 4 -28.16 0.34 -3.04
N ALA A 5 -29.30 -0.21 -3.45
CA ALA A 5 -29.72 -0.22 -4.85
C ALA A 5 -29.71 1.22 -5.39
N GLY A 6 -28.82 1.50 -6.34
CA GLY A 6 -28.68 2.82 -6.99
C GLY A 6 -27.28 3.44 -6.94
N VAL A 7 -26.33 2.93 -6.15
CA VAL A 7 -24.94 3.44 -6.15
C VAL A 7 -24.04 2.54 -6.99
N GLN A 8 -23.80 2.94 -8.24
CA GLN A 8 -22.70 2.40 -9.04
C GLN A 8 -21.42 3.16 -8.71
N ILE A 9 -20.40 2.48 -8.17
CA ILE A 9 -19.03 2.98 -8.22
C ILE A 9 -18.52 2.66 -9.62
N LEU A 10 -18.59 3.65 -10.52
CA LEU A 10 -17.90 3.59 -11.81
C LEU A 10 -16.41 3.81 -11.56
N TRP A 11 -15.60 2.77 -11.77
CA TRP A 11 -14.16 2.94 -11.99
C TRP A 11 -13.97 3.49 -13.40
N GLY A 12 -14.11 4.81 -13.56
CA GLY A 12 -13.90 5.52 -14.82
C GLY A 12 -12.61 6.35 -14.77
N SER A 13 -11.93 6.48 -15.90
CA SER A 13 -11.00 7.59 -16.13
C SER A 13 -11.85 8.82 -16.45
N TYR A 14 -11.71 9.90 -15.68
CA TYR A 14 -12.54 11.09 -15.85
C TYR A 14 -11.73 12.26 -16.39
N ARG A 15 -12.36 13.01 -17.30
CA ARG A 15 -11.93 14.31 -17.79
C ARG A 15 -13.16 15.16 -17.99
N ASN A 16 -13.40 16.10 -17.08
CA ASN A 16 -14.71 16.74 -16.93
C ASN A 16 -15.76 15.68 -16.53
N VAL A 17 -16.47 15.90 -15.41
CA VAL A 17 -17.46 14.96 -14.80
C VAL A 17 -18.55 14.45 -15.77
N THR A 18 -18.63 15.01 -16.97
CA THR A 18 -19.62 14.76 -18.00
C THR A 18 -19.19 13.76 -19.09
N ALA A 19 -17.93 13.32 -19.15
CA ALA A 19 -17.48 12.35 -20.16
C ALA A 19 -16.46 11.32 -19.61
N PRO A 20 -16.80 10.02 -19.53
CA PRO A 20 -15.82 8.98 -19.23
C PRO A 20 -14.83 8.85 -20.40
N VAL A 21 -13.54 8.96 -20.11
CA VAL A 21 -12.45 8.81 -21.10
C VAL A 21 -12.13 7.33 -21.27
N SER A 22 -13.04 6.53 -21.83
CA SER A 22 -12.82 5.08 -21.95
C SER A 22 -12.28 4.63 -23.32
N ALA A 23 -12.12 5.53 -24.30
CA ALA A 23 -11.63 5.19 -25.65
C ALA A 23 -10.30 5.85 -26.06
N GLU A 24 -9.92 6.99 -25.45
CA GLU A 24 -8.81 7.82 -25.96
C GLU A 24 -7.46 7.62 -25.25
N THR A 25 -7.37 6.79 -24.21
CA THR A 25 -6.14 6.65 -23.40
C THR A 25 -5.28 5.43 -23.75
N SER A 26 -5.48 4.83 -24.93
CA SER A 26 -4.63 3.73 -25.39
C SER A 26 -3.20 4.24 -25.59
N GLY A 27 -2.22 3.63 -24.91
CA GLY A 27 -0.82 4.08 -24.93
C GLY A 27 -0.45 5.14 -23.90
N TRP A 28 -1.41 5.70 -23.16
CA TRP A 28 -1.11 6.60 -22.03
C TRP A 28 -0.45 5.84 -20.89
N LEU A 29 0.47 6.48 -20.18
CA LEU A 29 1.26 5.84 -19.11
C LEU A 29 0.68 6.16 -17.72
N PRO A 30 0.72 5.20 -16.77
CA PRO A 30 0.29 5.45 -15.40
C PRO A 30 1.29 6.35 -14.67
N ALA A 31 0.77 7.26 -13.85
CA ALA A 31 1.55 8.15 -13.00
C ALA A 31 0.76 8.58 -11.76
N TYR A 32 1.36 9.44 -10.95
CA TYR A 32 0.85 9.95 -9.70
C TYR A 32 1.10 11.45 -9.58
N HIS A 33 0.20 12.15 -8.89
CA HIS A 33 0.28 13.57 -8.58
C HIS A 33 0.00 13.78 -7.09
N GLY A 34 0.98 14.30 -6.34
CA GLY A 34 0.78 14.72 -4.97
C GLY A 34 0.07 16.07 -4.92
N THR A 35 -0.94 16.20 -4.05
CA THR A 35 -1.67 17.45 -3.91
C THR A 35 -2.04 17.70 -2.45
N TRP A 36 -2.75 18.80 -2.21
CA TRP A 36 -3.20 19.22 -0.89
C TRP A 36 -4.69 18.93 -0.76
N PHE A 37 -5.17 18.62 0.45
CA PHE A 37 -6.60 18.36 0.66
C PHE A 37 -7.47 19.56 0.27
N TYR A 38 -6.99 20.78 0.48
CA TYR A 38 -7.67 22.00 0.07
C TYR A 38 -7.98 22.10 -1.42
N GLY A 39 -7.13 21.54 -2.30
CA GLY A 39 -7.37 21.53 -3.75
C GLY A 39 -8.14 20.31 -4.24
N LEU A 40 -8.21 19.26 -3.42
CA LEU A 40 -8.70 17.94 -3.85
C LEU A 40 -10.17 17.97 -4.27
N TRP A 41 -11.03 18.72 -3.54
CA TRP A 41 -12.44 18.81 -3.90
C TRP A 41 -12.63 19.42 -5.28
N SER A 42 -11.99 20.55 -5.57
CA SER A 42 -12.02 21.18 -6.90
C SER A 42 -11.50 20.26 -8.01
N ILE A 43 -10.36 19.59 -7.78
CA ILE A 43 -9.77 18.65 -8.74
C ILE A 43 -10.75 17.53 -9.07
N LEU A 44 -11.37 16.91 -8.06
CA LEU A 44 -12.29 15.79 -8.26
C LEU A 44 -13.64 16.22 -8.81
N HIS A 45 -14.14 17.39 -8.38
CA HIS A 45 -15.40 17.92 -8.87
C HIS A 45 -15.31 18.25 -10.36
N HIS A 46 -14.23 18.91 -10.80
CA HIS A 46 -14.06 19.26 -12.21
C HIS A 46 -13.46 18.10 -13.02
N GLY A 47 -12.72 17.18 -12.40
CA GLY A 47 -12.03 16.10 -13.10
C GLY A 47 -10.89 16.61 -14.01
N ILE A 48 -10.25 17.72 -13.63
CA ILE A 48 -9.16 18.36 -14.40
C ILE A 48 -8.11 18.87 -13.43
N PHE A 49 -6.84 18.76 -13.81
CA PHE A 49 -5.76 19.51 -13.17
C PHE A 49 -5.60 20.86 -13.85
N LEU A 50 -5.36 21.92 -13.09
CA LEU A 50 -4.91 23.18 -13.66
C LEU A 50 -3.38 23.18 -13.75
N GLU A 51 -2.84 23.75 -14.82
CA GLU A 51 -1.41 23.85 -15.02
C GLU A 51 -0.80 24.84 -14.02
N SER A 52 0.35 24.48 -13.45
CA SER A 52 1.18 25.45 -12.72
C SER A 52 1.70 26.48 -13.72
N THR A 53 1.26 27.74 -13.67
CA THR A 53 1.63 28.78 -14.66
C THR A 53 2.43 29.96 -14.10
N ASP A 54 2.53 30.10 -12.78
CA ASP A 54 3.07 31.30 -12.12
C ASP A 54 3.81 30.94 -10.82
N GLU A 55 5.14 31.10 -10.80
CA GLU A 55 5.99 30.89 -9.62
C GLU A 55 5.62 31.86 -8.48
N GLY A 56 5.21 33.09 -8.80
CA GLY A 56 4.86 34.12 -7.82
C GLY A 56 3.61 33.80 -7.00
N ARG A 57 2.85 32.77 -7.39
CA ARG A 57 1.70 32.24 -6.65
C ARG A 57 2.03 31.03 -5.78
N GLY A 58 3.33 30.72 -5.62
CA GLY A 58 3.81 29.59 -4.82
C GLY A 58 3.77 28.25 -5.55
N HIS A 59 3.69 28.24 -6.89
CA HIS A 59 3.76 27.01 -7.67
C HIS A 59 5.20 26.51 -7.74
N GLU A 60 5.42 25.19 -7.61
CA GLU A 60 6.69 24.60 -8.02
C GLU A 60 6.82 24.67 -9.55
N PHE A 61 7.61 25.64 -10.01
CA PHE A 61 7.53 26.13 -11.37
C PHE A 61 8.89 26.04 -12.07
N SER A 62 9.17 24.90 -12.69
CA SER A 62 10.31 24.80 -13.61
C SER A 62 9.91 25.04 -15.07
N THR A 63 8.64 24.79 -15.40
CA THR A 63 8.00 24.85 -16.72
C THR A 63 6.48 24.78 -16.51
N PRO A 64 5.67 25.51 -17.28
CA PRO A 64 4.22 25.43 -17.15
C PRO A 64 3.65 24.04 -17.45
N GLY A 65 2.76 23.56 -16.59
CA GLY A 65 2.02 22.31 -16.81
C GLY A 65 1.63 21.58 -15.52
N VAL A 66 1.11 20.37 -15.70
CA VAL A 66 0.78 19.43 -14.63
C VAL A 66 1.97 18.51 -14.43
N TYR A 67 2.48 18.49 -13.20
CA TYR A 67 3.62 17.66 -12.82
C TYR A 67 3.11 16.30 -12.35
N VAL A 68 3.56 15.24 -13.01
CA VAL A 68 3.23 13.86 -12.64
C VAL A 68 4.49 13.03 -12.63
N THR A 69 4.49 11.95 -11.85
CA THR A 69 5.64 11.03 -11.77
C THR A 69 5.17 9.60 -11.76
N ARG A 70 5.95 8.70 -12.36
CA ARG A 70 5.65 7.26 -12.36
C ARG A 70 5.92 6.60 -11.01
N ARG A 71 6.56 7.31 -10.07
CA ARG A 71 6.91 6.82 -8.74
C ARG A 71 5.95 7.37 -7.71
N PHE A 72 5.28 6.49 -6.98
CA PHE A 72 4.30 6.89 -5.98
C PHE A 72 4.96 7.69 -4.85
N GLU A 73 6.15 7.28 -4.43
CA GLU A 73 6.92 7.89 -3.35
C GLU A 73 7.30 9.34 -3.68
N THR A 74 7.72 9.60 -4.92
CA THR A 74 7.99 10.95 -5.40
C THR A 74 6.73 11.81 -5.39
N ALA A 75 5.58 11.28 -5.81
CA ALA A 75 4.32 12.03 -5.73
C ALA A 75 3.90 12.28 -4.26
N ARG A 76 4.11 11.31 -3.37
CA ARG A 76 3.82 11.43 -1.93
C ARG A 76 4.62 12.57 -1.29
N GLU A 77 5.87 12.78 -1.68
CA GLU A 77 6.69 13.91 -1.18
C GLU A 77 6.08 15.28 -1.51
N TYR A 78 5.30 15.38 -2.59
CA TYR A 78 4.55 16.58 -2.96
C TYR A 78 3.15 16.66 -2.34
N ALA A 79 2.66 15.56 -1.75
CA ALA A 79 1.38 15.53 -1.07
C ALA A 79 1.53 16.07 0.36
N ARG A 80 0.86 17.18 0.67
CA ARG A 80 1.06 17.88 1.95
C ARG A 80 0.49 17.08 3.14
N PRO A 81 1.28 16.81 4.20
CA PRO A 81 0.77 16.27 5.46
C PRO A 81 -0.26 17.19 6.09
N HIS A 82 -1.40 16.61 6.48
CA HIS A 82 -2.51 17.36 7.07
C HIS A 82 -3.18 16.56 8.18
N GLN A 83 -3.31 17.14 9.37
CA GLN A 83 -4.21 16.62 10.40
C GLN A 83 -5.66 17.04 10.10
N LEU A 84 -6.51 16.08 9.76
CA LEU A 84 -7.89 16.34 9.35
C LEU A 84 -8.92 16.15 10.47
N PHE A 85 -8.62 15.29 11.45
CA PHE A 85 -9.62 14.81 12.42
C PHE A 85 -9.30 15.16 13.88
N SER A 86 -8.37 16.10 14.13
CA SER A 86 -7.91 16.47 15.48
C SER A 86 -7.47 15.28 16.35
N ASP A 87 -7.10 14.17 15.73
CA ASP A 87 -6.72 12.91 16.37
C ASP A 87 -5.19 12.72 16.43
N GLY A 88 -4.43 13.75 16.04
CA GLY A 88 -2.98 13.72 15.91
C GLY A 88 -2.47 12.98 14.67
N THR A 89 -3.35 12.34 13.88
CA THR A 89 -2.95 11.58 12.70
C THR A 89 -2.76 12.50 11.50
N PHE A 90 -1.59 12.43 10.86
CA PHE A 90 -1.36 13.09 9.58
C PHE A 90 -1.84 12.22 8.41
N TYR A 91 -2.48 12.88 7.45
CA TYR A 91 -2.93 12.30 6.20
C TYR A 91 -2.24 12.99 5.03
N ARG A 92 -2.09 12.26 3.92
CA ARG A 92 -1.71 12.82 2.61
C ARG A 92 -2.70 12.37 1.54
N CYS A 93 -2.85 13.16 0.48
CA CYS A 93 -3.64 12.77 -0.69
C CYS A 93 -2.77 12.73 -1.96
N VAL A 94 -2.78 11.58 -2.63
CA VAL A 94 -2.06 11.36 -3.89
C VAL A 94 -3.07 10.92 -4.95
N VAL A 95 -3.13 11.63 -6.06
CA VAL A 95 -4.03 11.32 -7.17
C VAL A 95 -3.33 10.38 -8.14
N LYS A 96 -3.97 9.25 -8.45
CA LYS A 96 -3.56 8.33 -9.51
C LYS A 96 -4.05 8.86 -10.85
N VAL A 97 -3.16 8.92 -11.83
CA VAL A 97 -3.46 9.47 -13.15
C VAL A 97 -2.92 8.59 -14.26
N ARG A 98 -3.41 8.81 -15.48
CA ARG A 98 -2.66 8.50 -16.70
C ARG A 98 -2.27 9.78 -17.41
N TYR A 99 -1.18 9.75 -18.15
CA TYR A 99 -0.77 10.86 -19.00
C TYR A 99 -0.38 10.41 -20.40
N ASP A 100 -0.50 11.29 -21.38
CA ASP A 100 -0.05 11.04 -22.75
C ASP A 100 1.47 11.26 -22.87
N PRO A 101 2.28 10.22 -23.15
CA PRO A 101 3.72 10.40 -23.33
C PRO A 101 4.09 11.27 -24.55
N GLN A 102 3.21 11.43 -25.54
CA GLN A 102 3.47 12.24 -26.73
C GLN A 102 3.34 13.75 -26.45
N GLU A 103 2.66 14.11 -25.36
CA GLU A 103 2.41 15.50 -24.94
C GLU A 103 3.34 15.94 -23.79
N VAL A 104 4.39 15.17 -23.50
CA VAL A 104 5.39 15.52 -22.49
C VAL A 104 6.16 16.75 -22.93
N ARG A 105 5.95 17.86 -22.22
CA ARG A 105 6.67 19.13 -22.43
C ARG A 105 8.08 19.08 -21.87
N LYS A 106 8.27 18.38 -20.76
CA LYS A 106 9.55 18.28 -20.06
C LYS A 106 9.62 17.01 -19.24
N GLN A 107 10.80 16.39 -19.25
CA GLN A 107 11.17 15.30 -18.34
C GLN A 107 12.32 15.76 -17.46
N LYS A 108 12.18 15.65 -16.14
CA LYS A 108 13.27 15.99 -15.22
C LYS A 108 14.19 14.77 -15.07
N SER A 109 15.48 14.96 -15.38
CA SER A 109 16.52 13.94 -15.23
C SER A 109 16.99 13.75 -13.78
N LYS A 110 16.81 14.76 -12.92
CA LYS A 110 17.05 14.70 -11.47
C LYS A 110 15.71 14.67 -10.74
N GLY A 111 15.46 13.65 -9.90
CA GLY A 111 14.25 13.52 -9.09
C GLY A 111 13.30 12.37 -9.44
N GLY A 112 13.66 11.51 -10.40
CA GLY A 112 12.92 10.27 -10.69
C GLY A 112 11.68 10.50 -11.55
N ASP A 113 11.78 10.17 -12.85
CA ASP A 113 10.68 9.98 -13.80
C ASP A 113 9.52 11.00 -13.76
N GLN A 114 9.81 12.23 -13.32
CA GLN A 114 8.83 13.31 -13.27
C GLN A 114 8.73 13.92 -14.66
N VAL A 115 7.50 14.05 -15.14
CA VAL A 115 7.16 14.67 -16.42
C VAL A 115 6.17 15.80 -16.20
N VAL A 116 6.23 16.77 -17.11
CA VAL A 116 5.31 17.91 -17.17
C VAL A 116 4.49 17.77 -18.43
N VAL A 117 3.17 17.71 -18.29
CA VAL A 117 2.21 17.57 -19.38
C VAL A 117 1.17 18.68 -19.32
N PRO A 118 0.51 19.04 -20.43
CA PRO A 118 -0.63 19.93 -20.37
C PRO A 118 -1.80 19.31 -19.60
N SER A 119 -2.73 20.13 -19.10
CA SER A 119 -3.97 19.65 -18.46
C SER A 119 -4.79 18.73 -19.38
N CYS A 120 -4.67 18.92 -20.70
CA CYS A 120 -5.36 18.10 -21.68
C CYS A 120 -4.79 16.68 -21.85
N ALA A 121 -3.57 16.44 -21.38
CA ALA A 121 -2.86 15.18 -21.54
C ALA A 121 -2.73 14.40 -20.22
N VAL A 122 -3.66 14.63 -19.29
CA VAL A 122 -3.74 13.91 -18.01
C VAL A 122 -5.19 13.60 -17.67
N VAL A 123 -5.43 12.40 -17.13
CA VAL A 123 -6.74 11.96 -16.66
C VAL A 123 -6.64 11.35 -15.26
N ILE A 124 -7.67 11.52 -14.45
CA ILE A 124 -7.73 10.98 -13.09
C ILE A 124 -8.27 9.54 -13.15
N GLU A 125 -7.55 8.59 -12.56
CA GLU A 125 -7.99 7.20 -12.37
C GLU A 125 -8.47 6.93 -10.93
N GLY A 126 -8.00 7.68 -9.95
CA GLY A 126 -8.36 7.47 -8.55
C GLY A 126 -7.56 8.31 -7.57
N VAL A 127 -7.83 8.13 -6.27
CA VAL A 127 -7.16 8.87 -5.19
C VAL A 127 -6.72 7.90 -4.11
N PHE A 128 -5.51 8.10 -3.61
CA PHE A 128 -4.97 7.44 -2.43
C PHE A 128 -4.97 8.40 -1.25
N PHE A 129 -5.56 7.96 -0.15
CA PHE A 129 -5.43 8.63 1.15
C PHE A 129 -4.43 7.85 2.00
N CYS A 130 -3.27 8.46 2.25
CA CYS A 130 -2.20 7.88 3.05
C CYS A 130 -2.42 8.31 4.50
N ALA A 131 -2.99 7.42 5.32
CA ALA A 131 -3.21 7.66 6.74
C ALA A 131 -1.95 7.35 7.56
N ASN A 132 -1.78 8.07 8.67
CA ASN A 132 -0.60 7.98 9.53
C ASN A 132 0.70 8.20 8.75
N ASP A 133 0.72 9.27 7.96
CA ASP A 133 1.81 9.62 7.08
C ASP A 133 2.42 10.97 7.50
N PRO A 134 3.20 10.99 8.60
CA PRO A 134 3.67 12.22 9.20
C PRO A 134 4.66 12.98 8.31
N PRO A 135 4.81 14.29 8.55
CA PRO A 135 5.81 15.12 7.89
C PRO A 135 7.23 14.66 8.23
N MET A 136 8.15 14.79 7.28
CA MET A 136 9.59 14.66 7.54
C MET A 136 10.16 15.96 8.10
N LYS A 137 11.38 15.89 8.68
CA LYS A 137 12.05 17.07 9.20
C LYS A 137 12.22 18.13 8.10
N GLY A 138 11.69 19.33 8.34
CA GLY A 138 11.76 20.46 7.41
C GLY A 138 10.61 20.51 6.39
N GLU A 139 9.68 19.55 6.43
CA GLU A 139 8.52 19.55 5.55
C GLU A 139 7.42 20.48 6.08
N GLU A 140 6.82 21.27 5.18
CA GLU A 140 5.62 22.03 5.52
C GLU A 140 4.43 21.08 5.74
N ARG A 141 3.51 21.47 6.61
CA ARG A 141 2.38 20.66 7.06
C ARG A 141 1.24 21.55 7.53
N PHE A 142 0.05 20.97 7.63
CA PHE A 142 -1.09 21.57 8.31
C PHE A 142 -1.46 20.74 9.54
N GLU A 143 -1.51 21.39 10.69
CA GLU A 143 -1.91 20.78 11.97
C GLU A 143 -3.42 20.90 12.21
N ASP A 144 -4.10 21.68 11.38
CA ASP A 144 -5.53 21.92 11.44
C ASP A 144 -6.12 22.18 10.05
N TRP A 145 -7.45 22.18 9.98
CA TRP A 145 -8.21 22.59 8.79
C TRP A 145 -8.57 24.07 8.86
N GLN A 146 -8.33 24.79 7.78
CA GLN A 146 -8.61 26.22 7.59
C GLN A 146 -9.56 26.37 6.41
N ASP A 147 -10.82 26.70 6.70
CA ASP A 147 -11.89 26.77 5.70
C ASP A 147 -11.56 27.76 4.56
N GLU A 148 -10.81 28.82 4.86
CA GLU A 148 -10.45 29.86 3.89
C GLU A 148 -9.47 29.38 2.81
N LEU A 149 -8.77 28.27 3.06
CA LEU A 149 -7.84 27.67 2.11
C LEU A 149 -8.53 26.66 1.19
N GLU A 150 -9.73 26.18 1.53
CA GLU A 150 -10.45 25.21 0.72
C GLU A 150 -10.85 25.80 -0.63
N VAL A 151 -10.45 25.14 -1.71
CA VAL A 151 -10.83 25.50 -3.07
C VAL A 151 -12.21 24.90 -3.35
N ILE A 152 -13.24 25.68 -3.03
CA ILE A 152 -14.64 25.30 -3.27
C ILE A 152 -14.95 25.42 -4.78
N PRO A 153 -15.51 24.39 -5.42
CA PRO A 153 -15.89 24.48 -6.83
C PRO A 153 -16.92 25.60 -7.07
N TYR A 154 -16.77 26.31 -8.20
CA TYR A 154 -17.63 27.45 -8.50
C TYR A 154 -19.11 27.06 -8.53
N GLY A 155 -19.96 27.89 -7.93
CA GLY A 155 -21.40 27.66 -7.86
C GLY A 155 -21.83 26.64 -6.80
N ILE A 156 -20.88 26.05 -6.06
CA ILE A 156 -21.18 25.27 -4.87
C ILE A 156 -21.09 26.19 -3.66
N VAL A 157 -22.20 26.28 -2.93
CA VAL A 157 -22.16 26.75 -1.54
C VAL A 157 -21.88 25.49 -0.72
N PRO A 158 -20.79 25.44 0.07
CA PRO A 158 -20.62 24.35 1.02
C PRO A 158 -21.89 24.36 1.86
N THR A 159 -22.68 23.30 1.76
CA THR A 159 -23.71 23.10 2.76
C THR A 159 -22.94 23.10 4.06
N ALA A 160 -23.27 24.01 4.97
CA ALA A 160 -22.96 23.79 6.37
C ALA A 160 -23.67 22.49 6.70
N THR A 161 -23.03 21.36 6.40
CA THR A 161 -23.13 20.17 7.23
C THR A 161 -23.02 20.80 8.58
N GLU A 162 -24.12 20.78 9.34
CA GLU A 162 -24.09 21.12 10.76
C GLU A 162 -22.76 20.54 11.20
N ARG A 163 -21.78 21.43 11.45
CA ARG A 163 -20.63 21.05 12.22
C ARG A 163 -21.39 20.51 13.39
N LEU A 164 -21.51 19.17 13.49
CA LEU A 164 -22.00 18.54 14.69
C LEU A 164 -21.19 19.32 15.68
N ALA A 165 -21.89 20.16 16.44
CA ALA A 165 -21.25 20.76 17.55
C ALA A 165 -20.75 19.49 18.22
N ALA A 166 -19.46 19.23 18.10
CA ALA A 166 -18.69 19.00 19.28
C ALA A 166 -19.15 20.16 20.17
N ALA A 167 -20.30 19.94 20.82
CA ALA A 167 -20.53 20.39 22.16
C ALA A 167 -19.15 20.20 22.75
N PRO A 168 -18.53 21.27 23.28
CA PRO A 168 -17.33 21.06 24.03
C PRO A 168 -17.69 19.89 24.93
N LEU A 169 -17.02 18.75 24.72
CA LEU A 169 -17.03 17.77 25.76
C LEU A 169 -16.35 18.61 26.85
N GLU A 170 -17.16 19.20 27.72
CA GLU A 170 -16.80 19.47 29.10
C GLU A 170 -16.49 18.10 29.68
N VAL A 171 -15.42 17.47 29.17
CA VAL A 171 -14.51 16.78 30.02
C VAL A 171 -13.95 17.94 30.84
N ALA A 172 -14.58 18.20 31.99
CA ALA A 172 -13.85 18.75 33.11
C ALA A 172 -12.53 18.00 33.09
N VAL A 173 -11.44 18.69 32.74
CA VAL A 173 -10.11 18.09 32.78
C VAL A 173 -9.99 17.61 34.20
N PRO A 174 -10.13 16.30 34.49
CA PRO A 174 -9.78 15.82 35.80
C PRO A 174 -8.30 16.16 35.89
N GLU A 175 -7.84 16.71 37.02
CA GLU A 175 -6.41 16.76 37.29
C GLU A 175 -5.81 15.46 36.79
N ALA A 176 -4.96 15.55 35.76
CA ALA A 176 -4.62 14.41 34.92
C ALA A 176 -4.24 13.26 35.85
N PRO A 177 -5.02 12.16 35.90
CA PRO A 177 -4.54 10.99 36.57
C PRO A 177 -3.26 10.65 35.81
N VAL A 178 -2.13 10.70 36.52
CA VAL A 178 -0.81 10.25 36.06
C VAL A 178 -1.08 9.11 35.10
N GLU A 179 -0.89 9.36 33.79
CA GLU A 179 -1.37 8.47 32.74
C GLU A 179 -0.83 7.08 33.06
N ALA A 180 -1.72 6.22 33.58
CA ALA A 180 -1.42 4.84 33.75
C ALA A 180 -1.16 4.36 32.33
N GLU A 181 0.08 3.98 32.04
CA GLU A 181 0.50 3.40 30.77
C GLU A 181 -0.59 2.40 30.35
N VAL A 182 -1.43 2.81 29.40
CA VAL A 182 -2.44 1.91 28.86
C VAL A 182 -1.62 1.00 27.98
N ASP A 183 -1.27 -0.18 28.51
CA ASP A 183 -0.52 -1.21 27.80
C ASP A 183 -1.09 -1.31 26.39
N ALA A 184 -0.33 -0.81 25.40
CA ALA A 184 -0.76 -0.79 24.02
C ALA A 184 -0.86 -2.26 23.59
N GLU A 185 -2.09 -2.79 23.52
CA GLU A 185 -2.31 -4.19 23.15
C GLU A 185 -1.64 -4.48 21.80
N ALA A 186 -0.79 -5.50 21.79
CA ALA A 186 -0.02 -5.91 20.63
C ALA A 186 -0.93 -6.15 19.41
N MET A 187 -0.78 -5.33 18.36
CA MET A 187 -1.66 -5.38 17.20
C MET A 187 -1.36 -6.60 16.33
N PRO A 188 -2.35 -7.44 15.99
CA PRO A 188 -2.14 -8.57 15.10
C PRO A 188 -1.90 -8.13 13.66
N LEU A 189 -0.78 -8.53 13.07
CA LEU A 189 -0.34 -8.15 11.73
C LEU A 189 -0.68 -9.21 10.68
N PHE A 190 -0.29 -10.46 10.89
CA PHE A 190 -0.56 -11.57 9.97
C PHE A 190 -0.34 -12.94 10.62
N TRP A 191 -0.98 -13.97 10.09
CA TRP A 191 -0.72 -15.37 10.46
C TRP A 191 0.45 -15.93 9.67
N ARG A 192 1.27 -16.76 10.32
CA ARG A 192 2.45 -17.37 9.70
C ARG A 192 2.76 -18.76 10.24
N VAL A 193 3.62 -19.48 9.53
CA VAL A 193 4.34 -20.66 10.03
C VAL A 193 5.82 -20.33 10.15
N ASP A 194 6.36 -20.34 11.37
CA ASP A 194 7.78 -20.10 11.62
C ASP A 194 8.61 -21.35 11.32
N LEU A 195 9.67 -21.19 10.51
CA LEU A 195 10.48 -22.31 9.99
C LEU A 195 11.99 -22.12 10.30
N PRO A 196 12.39 -22.04 11.58
CA PRO A 196 13.77 -21.69 11.98
C PRO A 196 14.83 -22.66 11.45
N GLU A 197 14.48 -23.91 11.14
CA GLU A 197 15.38 -24.90 10.54
C GLU A 197 15.97 -24.44 9.19
N VAL A 198 15.29 -23.53 8.50
CA VAL A 198 15.75 -22.97 7.22
C VAL A 198 17.01 -22.14 7.40
N LEU A 199 17.25 -21.53 8.57
CA LEU A 199 18.48 -20.78 8.84
C LEU A 199 19.74 -21.64 8.68
N LYS A 200 19.67 -22.94 9.01
CA LYS A 200 20.79 -23.88 8.81
C LYS A 200 21.11 -24.10 7.33
N VAL A 201 20.10 -24.00 6.47
CA VAL A 201 20.27 -24.09 5.02
C VAL A 201 20.86 -22.78 4.51
N LEU A 202 20.33 -21.64 4.95
CA LEU A 202 20.80 -20.31 4.53
C LEU A 202 22.24 -20.00 4.98
N SER A 203 22.72 -20.63 6.05
CA SER A 203 24.12 -20.50 6.48
C SER A 203 25.12 -21.25 5.60
N GLN A 204 24.67 -22.11 4.68
CA GLN A 204 25.58 -22.84 3.80
C GLN A 204 26.08 -21.92 2.68
N PRO A 205 27.40 -21.89 2.41
CA PRO A 205 27.96 -21.09 1.33
C PRO A 205 27.33 -21.43 -0.03
N GLY A 206 26.98 -20.39 -0.81
CA GLY A 206 26.47 -20.55 -2.17
C GLY A 206 24.97 -20.88 -2.28
N VAL A 207 24.22 -20.95 -1.18
CA VAL A 207 22.76 -21.14 -1.23
C VAL A 207 22.04 -19.90 -1.78
N LEU A 208 22.52 -18.71 -1.43
CA LEU A 208 22.02 -17.45 -1.96
C LEU A 208 23.10 -16.73 -2.77
N PRO A 209 22.72 -15.93 -3.77
CA PRO A 209 23.65 -14.99 -4.41
C PRO A 209 24.30 -14.06 -3.38
N SER A 210 25.56 -13.69 -3.58
CA SER A 210 26.34 -12.91 -2.59
C SER A 210 25.79 -11.51 -2.32
N ASN A 211 24.97 -10.97 -3.21
CA ASN A 211 24.31 -9.67 -3.08
C ASN A 211 22.92 -9.74 -2.42
N PHE A 212 22.52 -10.90 -1.89
CA PHE A 212 21.24 -11.08 -1.22
C PHE A 212 21.45 -11.06 0.29
N LEU A 213 20.54 -10.36 0.98
CA LEU A 213 20.42 -10.37 2.41
C LEU A 213 19.55 -11.57 2.81
N PRO A 214 20.09 -12.58 3.54
CA PRO A 214 19.29 -13.70 3.99
C PRO A 214 18.23 -13.25 5.00
N VAL A 215 17.08 -13.91 4.98
CA VAL A 215 16.02 -13.64 5.97
C VAL A 215 16.47 -14.07 7.37
N VAL A 216 16.26 -13.21 8.37
CA VAL A 216 16.64 -13.49 9.76
C VAL A 216 15.65 -14.42 10.47
N LYS A 217 14.37 -14.34 10.10
CA LYS A 217 13.29 -15.16 10.64
C LYS A 217 12.49 -15.76 9.48
N PRO A 218 12.86 -16.94 8.96
CA PRO A 218 12.15 -17.57 7.87
C PRO A 218 10.74 -18.00 8.31
N TYR A 219 9.72 -17.58 7.56
CA TYR A 219 8.33 -17.97 7.78
C TYR A 219 7.53 -18.05 6.47
N VAL A 220 6.43 -18.80 6.50
CA VAL A 220 5.42 -18.79 5.43
C VAL A 220 4.25 -17.92 5.86
N ALA A 221 3.94 -16.87 5.12
CA ALA A 221 2.79 -16.01 5.40
C ALA A 221 1.49 -16.72 4.98
N LEU A 222 0.50 -16.76 5.87
CA LEU A 222 -0.78 -17.43 5.65
C LEU A 222 -1.91 -16.44 5.40
N LEU A 223 -2.07 -15.43 6.25
CA LEU A 223 -3.21 -14.50 6.17
C LEU A 223 -2.85 -13.13 6.75
N TYR A 224 -2.97 -12.07 5.97
CA TYR A 224 -2.66 -10.70 6.41
C TYR A 224 -3.85 -10.02 7.07
N LEU A 225 -3.66 -9.49 8.29
CA LEU A 225 -4.68 -8.83 9.09
C LEU A 225 -4.51 -7.30 9.07
N ARG A 226 -3.26 -6.81 9.08
CA ARG A 226 -2.87 -5.38 9.08
C ARG A 226 -3.50 -4.57 10.24
N GLY A 227 -3.46 -5.10 11.46
CA GLY A 227 -3.77 -4.34 12.66
C GLY A 227 -5.26 -4.00 12.79
N HIS A 228 -5.59 -2.75 13.11
CA HIS A 228 -6.95 -2.26 13.37
C HIS A 228 -7.83 -2.09 12.11
N LEU A 229 -7.36 -2.52 10.93
CA LEU A 229 -8.18 -2.41 9.73
C LEU A 229 -9.45 -3.27 9.87
N PRO A 230 -10.63 -2.76 9.47
CA PRO A 230 -11.84 -3.57 9.43
C PRO A 230 -11.65 -4.84 8.59
N GLU A 231 -12.16 -5.98 9.05
CA GLU A 231 -11.94 -7.30 8.41
C GLU A 231 -12.30 -7.33 6.92
N HIS A 232 -13.29 -6.56 6.48
CA HIS A 232 -13.67 -6.50 5.07
C HIS A 232 -12.55 -5.93 4.17
N ARG A 233 -11.73 -5.01 4.68
CA ARG A 233 -10.57 -4.47 3.96
C ARG A 233 -9.43 -5.48 3.92
N ALA A 234 -9.19 -6.18 5.02
CA ALA A 234 -8.19 -7.25 5.09
C ALA A 234 -8.55 -8.40 4.12
N ALA A 235 -9.83 -8.80 4.10
CA ALA A 235 -10.36 -9.80 3.17
C ALA A 235 -10.15 -9.40 1.70
N SER A 236 -10.52 -8.16 1.34
CA SER A 236 -10.36 -7.66 -0.03
C SER A 236 -8.91 -7.67 -0.50
N ARG A 237 -7.96 -7.34 0.38
CA ARG A 237 -6.52 -7.37 0.04
C ARG A 237 -5.96 -8.77 -0.11
N CYS A 238 -6.54 -9.73 0.59
CA CYS A 238 -6.22 -11.15 0.42
C CYS A 238 -6.90 -11.77 -0.82
N GLY A 239 -7.64 -10.97 -1.62
CA GLY A 239 -8.43 -11.49 -2.74
C GLY A 239 -9.57 -12.43 -2.31
N MET A 240 -10.07 -12.27 -1.08
CA MET A 240 -11.10 -13.13 -0.48
C MET A 240 -12.40 -12.37 -0.23
N THR A 241 -13.52 -13.11 -0.24
CA THR A 241 -14.76 -12.61 0.36
C THR A 241 -14.62 -12.53 1.88
N LEU A 242 -15.42 -11.68 2.53
CA LEU A 242 -15.43 -11.56 4.00
C LEU A 242 -15.71 -12.91 4.69
N LEU A 243 -16.60 -13.73 4.12
CA LEU A 243 -16.92 -15.04 4.67
C LEU A 243 -15.72 -16.00 4.59
N GLN A 244 -15.07 -16.08 3.43
CA GLN A 244 -13.86 -16.90 3.25
C GLN A 244 -12.74 -16.47 4.20
N PHE A 245 -12.53 -15.16 4.35
CA PHE A 245 -11.53 -14.61 5.25
C PHE A 245 -11.82 -14.99 6.72
N ARG A 246 -13.07 -14.89 7.18
CA ARG A 246 -13.45 -15.30 8.54
C ARG A 246 -13.28 -16.79 8.78
N ILE A 247 -13.66 -17.63 7.81
CA ILE A 247 -13.47 -19.09 7.89
C ILE A 247 -11.97 -19.41 7.98
N ALA A 248 -11.14 -18.76 7.14
CA ALA A 248 -9.70 -18.95 7.18
C ALA A 248 -9.10 -18.50 8.52
N LYS A 249 -9.44 -17.29 8.98
CA LYS A 249 -8.99 -16.75 10.27
C LYS A 249 -9.36 -17.69 11.43
N GLN A 250 -10.62 -18.13 11.51
CA GLN A 250 -11.08 -19.05 12.56
C GLN A 250 -10.37 -20.42 12.51
N ALA A 251 -10.06 -20.92 11.30
CA ALA A 251 -9.28 -22.15 11.17
C ALA A 251 -7.84 -21.98 11.68
N LEU A 252 -7.21 -20.82 11.42
CA LEU A 252 -5.86 -20.50 11.90
C LEU A 252 -5.83 -20.31 13.43
N GLU A 253 -6.83 -19.65 14.01
CA GLU A 253 -6.99 -19.51 15.46
C GLU A 253 -7.04 -20.88 16.16
N LYS A 254 -7.76 -21.86 15.58
CA LYS A 254 -7.80 -23.25 16.10
C LYS A 254 -6.47 -24.00 15.98
N LEU A 255 -5.55 -23.51 15.15
CA LEU A 255 -4.24 -24.09 14.90
C LEU A 255 -3.09 -23.33 15.59
N GLN A 256 -3.37 -22.21 16.25
CA GLN A 256 -2.35 -21.39 16.90
C GLN A 256 -1.52 -22.20 17.90
N GLY A 257 -0.20 -21.98 17.88
CA GLY A 257 0.78 -22.67 18.71
C GLY A 257 1.05 -24.12 18.31
N LYS A 258 0.32 -24.68 17.33
CA LYS A 258 0.52 -26.06 16.89
C LYS A 258 1.67 -26.17 15.91
N GLN A 259 2.36 -27.32 15.98
CA GLN A 259 3.35 -27.68 14.99
C GLN A 259 2.66 -28.15 13.71
N VAL A 260 3.14 -27.66 12.56
CA VAL A 260 2.65 -28.01 11.22
C VAL A 260 3.82 -28.43 10.33
N ALA A 261 3.60 -29.47 9.53
CA ALA A 261 4.57 -29.95 8.56
C ALA A 261 4.38 -29.25 7.21
N VAL A 262 5.37 -28.47 6.78
CA VAL A 262 5.41 -27.75 5.52
C VAL A 262 6.39 -28.45 4.57
N LYS A 263 5.97 -28.72 3.33
CA LYS A 263 6.84 -29.40 2.36
C LYS A 263 7.42 -28.40 1.37
N MET A 264 8.72 -28.19 1.43
CA MET A 264 9.44 -27.38 0.45
C MET A 264 9.70 -28.19 -0.81
N THR A 265 9.36 -27.65 -1.98
CA THR A 265 9.36 -28.41 -3.25
C THR A 265 10.32 -27.83 -4.30
N GLU A 266 10.49 -26.52 -4.33
CA GLU A 266 11.25 -25.84 -5.38
C GLU A 266 11.87 -24.53 -4.84
N PHE A 267 13.08 -24.21 -5.28
CA PHE A 267 13.68 -22.89 -5.12
C PHE A 267 13.51 -22.07 -6.39
N ILE A 268 13.19 -20.80 -6.21
CA ILE A 268 13.06 -19.81 -7.28
C ILE A 268 13.94 -18.62 -6.89
N ILE A 269 14.91 -18.31 -7.76
CA ILE A 269 15.80 -17.17 -7.62
C ILE A 269 15.60 -16.28 -8.84
N GLU A 270 15.17 -15.06 -8.58
CA GLU A 270 15.01 -13.97 -9.53
C GLU A 270 16.04 -12.88 -9.18
N GLU A 271 16.26 -11.91 -10.07
CA GLU A 271 17.24 -10.84 -9.88
C GLU A 271 17.25 -10.23 -8.46
N ASN A 272 16.07 -10.02 -7.86
CA ASN A 272 15.88 -9.25 -6.62
C ASN A 272 15.41 -10.09 -5.43
N VAL A 273 14.95 -11.32 -5.65
CA VAL A 273 14.34 -12.15 -4.60
C VAL A 273 14.61 -13.64 -4.79
N ALA A 274 14.92 -14.31 -3.67
CA ALA A 274 15.08 -15.75 -3.59
C ALA A 274 14.01 -16.29 -2.66
N CYS A 275 13.24 -17.26 -3.13
CA CYS A 275 12.15 -17.85 -2.37
C CYS A 275 12.08 -19.37 -2.60
N ALA A 276 11.44 -20.05 -1.67
CA ALA A 276 11.09 -21.45 -1.79
C ALA A 276 9.58 -21.60 -1.91
N VAL A 277 9.13 -22.36 -2.90
CA VAL A 277 7.73 -22.79 -3.01
C VAL A 277 7.49 -23.91 -2.00
N VAL A 278 6.37 -23.81 -1.30
CA VAL A 278 6.00 -24.80 -0.29
C VAL A 278 4.57 -25.31 -0.48
N GLU A 279 4.34 -26.53 -0.03
CA GLU A 279 3.02 -27.10 0.14
C GLU A 279 2.66 -27.10 1.62
N LEU A 280 1.46 -26.60 1.91
CA LEU A 280 0.89 -26.59 3.26
C LEU A 280 0.07 -27.86 3.50
N PRO A 281 -0.03 -28.34 4.76
CA PRO A 281 -0.84 -29.49 5.07
C PRO A 281 -2.33 -29.18 4.89
N LYS A 282 -3.13 -30.22 4.60
CA LYS A 282 -4.59 -30.07 4.43
C LYS A 282 -5.20 -29.43 5.68
N GLY A 283 -6.02 -28.40 5.48
CA GLY A 283 -6.70 -27.69 6.56
C GLY A 283 -5.98 -26.45 7.07
N VAL A 284 -4.76 -26.15 6.62
CA VAL A 284 -4.11 -24.85 6.85
C VAL A 284 -4.48 -23.90 5.71
N PRO A 285 -5.35 -22.90 5.92
CA PRO A 285 -5.70 -21.96 4.88
C PRO A 285 -4.53 -21.00 4.59
N CYS A 286 -4.41 -20.57 3.34
CA CYS A 286 -3.44 -19.58 2.90
C CYS A 286 -4.10 -18.63 1.90
N ALA A 287 -3.85 -17.34 2.06
CA ALA A 287 -4.33 -16.29 1.17
C ALA A 287 -3.54 -16.23 -0.15
N SER A 288 -2.26 -16.57 -0.11
CA SER A 288 -1.47 -16.67 -1.32
C SER A 288 -1.87 -17.92 -2.11
N LYS A 289 -2.02 -17.76 -3.42
CA LYS A 289 -2.23 -18.88 -4.35
C LYS A 289 -1.03 -19.82 -4.40
N ILE A 290 0.15 -19.28 -4.11
CA ILE A 290 1.42 -19.99 -4.12
C ILE A 290 2.06 -19.80 -2.75
N PRO A 291 1.78 -20.69 -1.78
CA PRO A 291 2.44 -20.64 -0.48
C PRO A 291 3.96 -20.70 -0.68
N HIS A 292 4.66 -19.75 -0.06
CA HIS A 292 6.09 -19.61 -0.24
C HIS A 292 6.77 -19.08 1.01
N LEU A 293 8.07 -19.26 1.02
CA LEU A 293 8.99 -18.78 2.03
C LEU A 293 10.04 -17.90 1.34
N THR A 294 10.15 -16.63 1.73
CA THR A 294 11.25 -15.78 1.28
C THR A 294 12.54 -16.21 1.98
N LEU A 295 13.59 -16.44 1.20
CA LEU A 295 14.90 -16.89 1.69
C LEU A 295 15.89 -15.73 1.80
N GLY A 296 15.78 -14.76 0.90
CA GLY A 296 16.55 -13.53 0.93
C GLY A 296 16.15 -12.58 -0.19
N THR A 297 16.52 -11.31 -0.05
CA THR A 297 16.24 -10.26 -1.03
C THR A 297 17.47 -9.37 -1.22
N ARG A 298 17.54 -8.63 -2.32
CA ARG A 298 18.46 -7.48 -2.38
C ARG A 298 18.03 -6.40 -1.37
N GLU A 299 18.94 -5.49 -1.09
CA GLU A 299 18.67 -4.32 -0.26
C GLU A 299 17.51 -3.50 -0.84
N ASN A 300 16.65 -2.95 0.02
CA ASN A 300 15.48 -2.13 -0.33
C ASN A 300 14.37 -2.85 -1.14
N VAL A 301 14.43 -4.17 -1.32
CA VAL A 301 13.35 -4.93 -1.96
C VAL A 301 12.29 -5.28 -0.91
N PRO A 302 11.01 -4.90 -1.11
CA PRO A 302 9.95 -5.18 -0.16
C PRO A 302 9.60 -6.68 -0.15
N ALA A 303 9.21 -7.20 1.02
CA ALA A 303 8.83 -8.61 1.17
C ALA A 303 7.68 -9.04 0.23
N GLN A 304 6.78 -8.12 -0.11
CA GLN A 304 5.66 -8.35 -1.04
C GLN A 304 6.14 -8.73 -2.46
N HIS A 305 7.35 -8.30 -2.86
CA HIS A 305 7.89 -8.57 -4.18
C HIS A 305 7.97 -10.08 -4.50
N ALA A 306 8.22 -10.91 -3.49
CA ALA A 306 8.23 -12.36 -3.64
C ALA A 306 6.89 -12.91 -4.16
N CYS A 307 5.77 -12.40 -3.65
CA CYS A 307 4.43 -12.81 -4.07
C CYS A 307 4.22 -12.52 -5.57
N ASP A 308 4.54 -11.29 -5.97
CA ASP A 308 4.26 -10.79 -7.32
C ASP A 308 5.11 -11.57 -8.35
N VAL A 309 6.39 -11.78 -8.03
CA VAL A 309 7.31 -12.58 -8.85
C VAL A 309 6.82 -14.02 -8.99
N LEU A 310 6.38 -14.66 -7.91
CA LEU A 310 5.89 -16.03 -7.97
C LEU A 310 4.60 -16.17 -8.79
N GLU A 311 3.69 -15.22 -8.69
CA GLU A 311 2.47 -15.21 -9.50
C GLU A 311 2.80 -15.07 -10.99
N GLU A 312 3.72 -14.18 -11.36
CA GLU A 312 4.20 -14.02 -12.74
C GLU A 312 4.87 -15.30 -13.27
N ILE A 313 5.76 -15.90 -12.48
CA ILE A 313 6.51 -17.09 -12.89
C ILE A 313 5.61 -18.32 -13.03
N LEU A 314 4.83 -18.64 -12.00
CA LEU A 314 4.10 -19.90 -11.94
C LEU A 314 2.71 -19.83 -12.58
N SER A 315 2.07 -18.66 -12.59
CA SER A 315 0.74 -18.51 -13.20
C SER A 315 0.83 -18.03 -14.65
N GLN A 316 1.81 -17.19 -14.99
CA GLN A 316 1.95 -16.62 -16.34
C GLN A 316 3.06 -17.30 -17.16
N GLY A 317 3.87 -18.16 -16.54
CA GLY A 317 4.85 -18.97 -17.24
C GLY A 317 6.13 -18.22 -17.65
N ARG A 318 6.48 -17.12 -16.96
CA ARG A 318 7.75 -16.42 -17.21
C ARG A 318 8.94 -17.33 -16.90
N THR A 319 9.94 -17.32 -17.77
CA THR A 319 11.18 -18.12 -17.62
C THR A 319 12.47 -17.29 -17.72
N GLU A 320 12.41 -16.08 -18.27
CA GLU A 320 13.58 -15.21 -18.42
C GLU A 320 14.06 -14.67 -17.07
N GLY A 321 15.38 -14.67 -16.86
CA GLY A 321 16.01 -14.15 -15.64
C GLY A 321 15.72 -14.96 -14.37
N ILE A 322 15.17 -16.18 -14.49
CA ILE A 322 14.74 -16.98 -13.36
C ILE A 322 15.57 -18.27 -13.30
N THR A 323 16.16 -18.52 -12.13
CA THR A 323 16.74 -19.81 -11.80
C THR A 323 15.73 -20.63 -11.00
N ARG A 324 15.33 -21.79 -11.54
CA ARG A 324 14.41 -22.74 -10.90
C ARG A 324 15.15 -24.01 -10.52
N ILE A 325 15.11 -24.38 -9.24
CA ILE A 325 15.77 -25.59 -8.73
C ILE A 325 14.72 -26.45 -8.05
N LYS A 326 14.22 -27.45 -8.77
CA LYS A 326 13.30 -28.44 -8.20
C LYS A 326 14.05 -29.39 -7.27
N LEU A 327 13.51 -29.61 -6.08
CA LEU A 327 14.06 -30.60 -5.17
C LEU A 327 13.77 -32.01 -5.68
N PRO A 328 14.75 -32.95 -5.67
CA PRO A 328 14.50 -34.34 -6.06
C PRO A 328 13.43 -35.02 -5.21
N LYS A 329 13.33 -34.62 -3.93
CA LYS A 329 12.30 -35.01 -2.99
C LYS A 329 11.92 -33.78 -2.18
N ALA A 330 10.61 -33.56 -2.01
CA ALA A 330 10.13 -32.47 -1.17
C ALA A 330 10.72 -32.60 0.24
N LYS A 331 11.31 -31.51 0.73
CA LYS A 331 11.90 -31.44 2.07
C LYS A 331 10.82 -31.03 3.06
N GLU A 332 10.48 -31.93 3.98
CA GLU A 332 9.57 -31.61 5.06
C GLU A 332 10.29 -30.74 6.10
N LEU A 333 9.63 -29.66 6.51
CA LEU A 333 10.06 -28.70 7.51
C LEU A 333 8.98 -28.62 8.59
N LEU A 334 9.37 -28.70 9.84
CA LEU A 334 8.45 -28.50 10.95
C LEU A 334 8.47 -27.03 11.36
N GLY A 335 7.28 -26.44 11.48
CA GLY A 335 7.13 -25.07 11.92
C GLY A 335 6.01 -24.90 12.93
N ILE A 336 6.01 -23.77 13.63
CA ILE A 336 4.94 -23.40 14.55
C ILE A 336 4.03 -22.38 13.87
N LEU A 337 2.73 -22.66 13.87
CA LEU A 337 1.73 -21.72 13.35
C LEU A 337 1.40 -20.70 14.44
N ASP A 338 1.63 -19.43 14.19
CA ASP A 338 1.33 -18.37 15.14
C ASP A 338 0.96 -17.06 14.45
N ILE A 339 0.47 -16.11 15.25
CA ILE A 339 0.16 -14.76 14.82
C ILE A 339 1.37 -13.85 15.04
N GLU A 340 1.73 -13.09 14.01
CA GLU A 340 2.67 -11.98 14.13
C GLU A 340 1.93 -10.78 14.73
N THR A 341 2.50 -10.15 15.75
CA THR A 341 1.99 -8.92 16.36
C THR A 341 2.96 -7.75 16.16
N SER A 342 2.51 -6.52 16.44
CA SER A 342 3.37 -5.32 16.41
C SER A 342 4.63 -5.49 17.25
N ASP A 343 4.51 -6.13 18.41
CA ASP A 343 5.58 -6.23 19.39
C ASP A 343 6.64 -7.24 18.93
N SER A 344 6.19 -8.39 18.42
CA SER A 344 7.09 -9.38 17.83
C SER A 344 7.76 -8.90 16.54
N TYR A 345 7.17 -7.89 15.90
CA TYR A 345 7.66 -7.29 14.67
C TYR A 345 8.64 -6.16 14.92
N ALA A 346 8.41 -5.30 15.92
CA ALA A 346 9.27 -4.17 16.25
C ALA A 346 10.70 -4.59 16.61
N GLY A 347 10.87 -5.74 17.27
CA GLY A 347 12.18 -6.32 17.58
C GLY A 347 12.95 -6.89 16.38
N ARG A 348 12.60 -6.55 15.13
CA ARG A 348 13.21 -7.09 13.89
C ARG A 348 14.02 -6.09 13.08
N LYS A 349 14.02 -4.81 13.45
CA LYS A 349 14.83 -3.80 12.77
C LYS A 349 16.31 -3.97 13.07
#